data_AF-A0A9W3DQP2-F1
#
_entry.id   AF-A0A9W3DQP2-F1
#
_cell.length_a   1.000
_cell.length_b   1.000
_cell.length_c   1.000
_cell.angle_alpha   90.00
_cell.angle_beta   90.00
_cell.angle_gamma   90.00
#
_symmetry.space_group_name_H-M   'P 1'
#
loop_
_entity.id
_entity.type
_entity.pdbx_description
1 polymer ?
#
loop_
_entity_poly.entity_id
_entity_poly.type
_entity_poly.pdbx_seq_one_letter_code
_entity_poly.pdbx_strand_id
1 'polypeptide(L)'
;IAGTEVAKESADVIILDDNFSTIVTVAKWGRSVYINIQKFVQFQLTVNVVALIVNFSSACLTGSAPLTAVQLLWVNMIMDTLGALALATEPPNNELMKRLPVGRRGNFITNAMWRNILGQSVYQFIVIWFLQAKGKSVFGLDGPDSTLMLNTLIFNCFVFCQVFNEISSREMEEIDVFKGILDNYVFVVVIGATVFFQIIIIEFLGTFASTTPLTIVQWIFSIIIGFLGMPIAAGLKMIPV
;
A
#
# COMPACT_ATOMS: atom_id res chain seq x y z
N ILE A 1 19.04 36.95 -8.50
CA ILE A 1 20.44 37.15 -8.94
C ILE A 1 21.24 38.05 -8.00
N ALA A 2 20.64 39.09 -7.40
CA ALA A 2 21.28 39.97 -6.42
C ALA A 2 21.26 39.35 -5.00
N GLY A 3 22.36 38.71 -4.60
CA GLY A 3 22.57 38.19 -3.25
C GLY A 3 24.04 37.88 -3.05
N THR A 4 24.59 38.23 -1.88
CA THR A 4 26.01 38.01 -1.57
C THR A 4 26.32 36.51 -1.57
N GLU A 5 27.53 36.12 -2.01
CA GLU A 5 27.94 34.70 -2.03
C GLU A 5 27.86 34.08 -0.64
N VAL A 6 28.25 34.82 0.40
CA VAL A 6 28.13 34.40 1.80
C VAL A 6 26.68 34.07 2.19
N ALA A 7 25.70 34.84 1.69
CA ALA A 7 24.29 34.56 1.95
C ALA A 7 23.79 33.33 1.16
N LYS A 8 24.34 33.07 -0.03
CA LYS A 8 24.02 31.88 -0.82
C LYS A 8 24.60 30.62 -0.18
N GLU A 9 25.83 30.67 0.33
CA GLU A 9 26.46 29.55 1.03
C GLU A 9 25.79 29.23 2.37
N SER A 10 25.20 30.23 3.03
CA SER A 10 24.52 30.05 4.32
C SER A 10 23.04 29.67 4.20
N ALA A 11 22.47 29.65 2.99
CA ALA A 11 21.04 29.43 2.77
C ALA A 11 20.73 27.97 2.40
N ASP A 12 19.71 27.38 3.01
CA ASP A 12 19.23 26.03 2.68
C ASP A 12 18.51 25.97 1.31
N VAL A 13 17.94 27.10 0.86
CA VAL A 13 17.21 27.22 -0.41
C VAL A 13 17.54 28.55 -1.07
N ILE A 14 17.97 28.52 -2.33
CA ILE A 14 18.31 29.71 -3.13
C ILE A 14 17.24 29.92 -4.20
N ILE A 15 16.65 31.11 -4.24
CA ILE A 15 15.68 31.51 -5.26
C ILE A 15 16.43 32.15 -6.42
N LEU A 16 16.29 31.59 -7.63
CA LEU A 16 17.05 32.03 -8.80
C LEU A 16 16.40 33.21 -9.52
N ASP A 17 15.06 33.29 -9.49
CA ASP A 17 14.24 34.23 -10.25
C ASP A 17 13.79 35.48 -9.45
N ASP A 18 14.29 35.64 -8.21
CA ASP A 18 13.97 36.72 -7.27
C ASP A 18 12.45 36.97 -7.09
N ASN A 19 11.60 35.97 -7.34
CA ASN A 19 10.15 36.12 -7.29
C ASN A 19 9.56 35.53 -5.99
N PHE A 20 8.77 36.32 -5.27
CA PHE A 20 8.05 35.86 -4.08
C PHE A 20 7.07 34.71 -4.36
N SER A 21 6.55 34.58 -5.60
CA SER A 21 5.70 33.44 -5.97
C SER A 21 6.43 32.10 -5.88
N THR A 22 7.75 32.09 -6.07
CA THR A 22 8.60 30.90 -5.97
C THR A 22 8.62 30.37 -4.54
N ILE A 23 8.58 31.25 -3.53
CA ILE A 23 8.49 30.85 -2.12
C ILE A 23 7.18 30.09 -1.86
N VAL A 24 6.06 30.59 -2.38
CA VAL A 24 4.74 29.93 -2.23
C VAL A 24 4.75 28.56 -2.90
N THR A 25 5.36 28.48 -4.09
CA THR A 25 5.49 27.23 -4.85
C THR A 25 6.34 26.20 -4.09
N VAL A 26 7.49 26.60 -3.57
CA VAL A 26 8.36 25.75 -2.73
C VAL A 26 7.62 25.29 -1.47
N ALA A 27 6.89 26.17 -0.80
CA ALA A 27 6.10 25.81 0.38
C ALA A 27 5.00 24.78 0.05
N LYS A 28 4.33 24.93 -1.11
CA LYS A 28 3.34 23.97 -1.61
C LYS A 28 3.97 22.59 -1.88
N TRP A 29 5.13 22.57 -2.53
CA TRP A 29 5.90 21.34 -2.76
C TRP A 29 6.34 20.68 -1.45
N GLY A 30 6.83 21.45 -0.48
CA GLY A 30 7.21 20.92 0.83
C GLY A 30 6.03 20.27 1.58
N ARG A 31 4.84 20.88 1.53
CA ARG A 31 3.61 20.27 2.09
C ARG A 31 3.23 18.98 1.37
N SER A 32 3.36 18.95 0.05
CA SER A 32 3.08 17.75 -0.75
C SER A 32 4.00 16.60 -0.38
N VAL A 33 5.32 16.85 -0.30
CA VAL A 33 6.31 15.83 0.08
C VAL A 33 6.00 15.27 1.46
N TYR A 34 5.68 16.12 2.44
CA TYR A 34 5.34 15.66 3.79
C TYR A 34 4.13 14.70 3.78
N ILE A 35 3.06 15.06 3.06
CA ILE A 35 1.86 14.25 2.95
C ILE A 35 2.13 12.95 2.18
N ASN A 36 2.89 13.01 1.09
CA ASN A 36 3.26 11.83 0.30
C ASN A 36 4.06 10.82 1.14
N ILE A 37 4.97 11.28 2.01
CA ILE A 37 5.68 10.41 2.96
C ILE A 37 4.71 9.80 3.98
N GLN A 38 3.75 10.58 4.49
CA GLN A 38 2.72 10.03 5.39
C GLN A 38 1.86 8.96 4.69
N LYS A 39 1.50 9.15 3.41
CA LYS A 39 0.73 8.17 2.61
C LYS A 39 1.52 6.87 2.47
N PHE A 40 2.80 6.99 2.11
CA PHE A 40 3.72 5.86 2.04
C PHE A 40 3.86 5.13 3.37
N VAL A 41 4.07 5.85 4.47
CA VAL A 41 4.21 5.24 5.80
C VAL A 41 2.91 4.57 6.25
N GLN A 42 1.73 5.15 5.97
CA GLN A 42 0.44 4.52 6.26
C GLN A 42 0.34 3.15 5.57
N PHE A 43 0.64 3.13 4.29
CA PHE A 43 0.62 1.93 3.46
C PHE A 43 1.61 0.89 3.98
N GLN A 44 2.87 1.27 4.15
CA GLN A 44 3.95 0.40 4.59
C GLN A 44 3.69 -0.22 5.96
N LEU A 45 3.19 0.58 6.89
CA LEU A 45 2.87 0.11 8.23
C LEU A 45 1.68 -0.85 8.21
N THR A 46 0.68 -0.62 7.35
CA THR A 46 -0.45 -1.54 7.16
C THR A 46 0.04 -2.90 6.65
N VAL A 47 0.86 -2.94 5.59
CA VAL A 47 1.40 -4.19 5.02
C VAL A 47 2.17 -4.97 6.07
N ASN A 48 3.07 -4.31 6.81
CA ASN A 48 3.90 -4.94 7.84
C ASN A 48 3.07 -5.47 9.02
N VAL A 49 2.11 -4.68 9.50
CA VAL A 49 1.23 -5.10 10.62
C VAL A 49 0.41 -6.33 10.22
N VAL A 50 -0.18 -6.34 9.02
CA VAL A 50 -0.94 -7.50 8.55
C VAL A 50 -0.05 -8.72 8.37
N ALA A 51 1.08 -8.57 7.69
CA ALA A 51 2.02 -9.66 7.48
C ALA A 51 2.46 -10.27 8.81
N LEU A 52 2.76 -9.44 9.82
CA LEU A 52 3.16 -9.90 11.14
C LEU A 52 2.02 -10.64 11.85
N ILE A 53 0.83 -10.02 11.94
CA ILE A 53 -0.31 -10.60 12.66
C ILE A 53 -0.72 -11.95 12.03
N VAL A 54 -0.84 -12.01 10.70
CA VAL A 54 -1.28 -13.21 9.98
C VAL A 54 -0.28 -14.35 10.11
N ASN A 55 1.01 -14.08 9.93
CA ASN A 55 2.03 -15.12 10.04
C ASN A 55 2.18 -15.60 11.48
N PHE A 56 2.17 -14.67 12.44
CA PHE A 56 2.25 -15.00 13.86
C PHE A 56 1.04 -15.83 14.30
N SER A 57 -0.19 -15.39 13.98
CA SER A 57 -1.40 -16.11 14.35
C SER A 57 -1.45 -17.50 13.71
N SER A 58 -1.07 -17.62 12.44
CA SER A 58 -1.05 -18.91 11.76
C SER A 58 0.01 -19.83 12.34
N ALA A 59 1.22 -19.34 12.60
CA ALA A 59 2.26 -20.13 13.24
C ALA A 59 1.82 -20.66 14.62
N CYS A 60 1.09 -19.87 15.40
CA CYS A 60 0.55 -20.32 16.70
C CYS A 60 -0.59 -21.35 16.56
N LEU A 61 -1.47 -21.22 15.56
CA LEU A 61 -2.66 -22.07 15.43
C LEU A 61 -2.40 -23.37 14.65
N THR A 62 -1.69 -23.29 13.53
CA THR A 62 -1.46 -24.41 12.61
C THR A 62 -0.02 -24.93 12.63
N GLY A 63 0.88 -24.29 13.38
CA GLY A 63 2.30 -24.65 13.43
C GLY A 63 3.08 -24.30 12.15
N SER A 64 2.43 -23.70 11.15
CA SER A 64 3.04 -23.34 9.87
C SER A 64 2.49 -22.00 9.36
N ALA A 65 3.39 -21.17 8.83
CA ALA A 65 3.02 -19.89 8.23
C ALA A 65 2.48 -20.10 6.81
N PRO A 66 1.42 -19.40 6.41
CA PRO A 66 0.81 -19.52 5.09
C PRO A 66 1.69 -18.91 4.00
N LEU A 67 2.50 -17.92 4.37
CA LEU A 67 3.38 -17.17 3.50
C LEU A 67 4.81 -17.62 3.74
N THR A 68 5.52 -17.97 2.68
CA THR A 68 6.94 -18.34 2.78
C THR A 68 7.82 -17.10 2.95
N ALA A 69 9.06 -17.28 3.42
CA ALA A 69 10.02 -16.19 3.56
C ALA A 69 10.28 -15.47 2.21
N VAL A 70 10.31 -16.22 1.10
CA VAL A 70 10.49 -15.67 -0.26
C VAL A 70 9.28 -14.83 -0.67
N GLN A 71 8.06 -15.30 -0.39
CA GLN A 71 6.83 -14.56 -0.68
C GLN A 71 6.74 -13.25 0.13
N LEU A 72 7.16 -13.27 1.40
CA LEU A 72 7.21 -12.06 2.22
C LEU A 72 8.29 -11.09 1.74
N LEU A 73 9.46 -11.59 1.36
CA LEU A 73 10.52 -10.77 0.77
C LEU A 73 10.04 -10.12 -0.53
N TRP A 74 9.34 -10.87 -1.37
CA TRP A 74 8.74 -10.35 -2.60
C TRP A 74 7.77 -9.20 -2.32
N VAL A 75 6.83 -9.41 -1.40
CA VAL A 75 5.87 -8.37 -1.02
C VAL A 75 6.62 -7.16 -0.48
N ASN A 76 7.52 -7.32 0.50
CA ASN A 76 8.24 -6.19 1.05
C ASN A 76 9.07 -5.47 -0.01
N MET A 77 9.79 -6.18 -0.87
CA MET A 77 10.65 -5.54 -1.87
C MET A 77 9.85 -4.70 -2.86
N ILE A 78 8.75 -5.24 -3.42
CA ILE A 78 7.94 -4.47 -4.38
C ILE A 78 7.22 -3.32 -3.70
N MET A 79 6.69 -3.54 -2.51
CA MET A 79 5.83 -2.57 -1.85
C MET A 79 6.64 -1.43 -1.24
N ASP A 80 7.83 -1.73 -0.72
CA ASP A 80 8.77 -0.75 -0.19
C ASP A 80 9.39 0.08 -1.30
N THR A 81 9.71 -0.51 -2.47
CA THR A 81 10.42 0.21 -3.53
C THR A 81 9.48 0.84 -4.56
N LEU A 82 8.58 0.05 -5.16
CA LEU A 82 7.64 0.53 -6.16
C LEU A 82 6.52 1.33 -5.51
N GLY A 83 6.00 0.90 -4.35
CA GLY A 83 4.97 1.64 -3.61
C GLY A 83 5.48 2.98 -3.07
N ALA A 84 6.74 3.04 -2.61
CA ALA A 84 7.37 4.33 -2.28
C ALA A 84 7.45 5.24 -3.50
N LEU A 85 7.89 4.73 -4.65
CA LEU A 85 7.98 5.51 -5.87
C LEU A 85 6.61 6.03 -6.32
N ALA A 86 5.57 5.18 -6.27
CA ALA A 86 4.21 5.52 -6.69
C ALA A 86 3.58 6.59 -5.80
N LEU A 87 3.69 6.45 -4.47
CA LEU A 87 3.09 7.37 -3.50
C LEU A 87 3.93 8.63 -3.26
N ALA A 88 5.25 8.58 -3.41
CA ALA A 88 6.13 9.74 -3.23
C ALA A 88 6.02 10.76 -4.38
N THR A 89 5.70 10.29 -5.60
CA THR A 89 5.72 11.10 -6.83
C THR A 89 4.40 11.82 -7.14
N GLU A 90 3.45 11.82 -6.20
CA GLU A 90 2.17 12.50 -6.43
C GLU A 90 2.33 14.03 -6.54
N PRO A 91 1.73 14.65 -7.56
CA PRO A 91 1.84 16.08 -7.77
C PRO A 91 1.05 16.88 -6.71
N PRO A 92 1.48 18.12 -6.40
CA PRO A 92 0.87 18.92 -5.34
C PRO A 92 -0.53 19.43 -5.71
N ASN A 93 -1.56 19.01 -4.97
CA ASN A 93 -2.92 19.54 -5.10
C ASN A 93 -3.05 20.96 -4.50
N ASN A 94 -3.87 21.83 -5.10
CA ASN A 94 -4.15 23.19 -4.62
C ASN A 94 -4.91 23.19 -3.28
N GLU A 95 -5.65 22.12 -2.98
CA GLU A 95 -6.39 22.00 -1.72
C GLU A 95 -5.47 21.86 -0.50
N LEU A 96 -4.22 21.43 -0.72
CA LEU A 96 -3.18 21.36 0.32
C LEU A 96 -2.87 22.72 0.98
N MET A 97 -3.08 23.80 0.24
CA MET A 97 -2.85 25.16 0.75
C MET A 97 -3.97 25.67 1.64
N LYS A 98 -5.17 25.07 1.56
CA LYS A 98 -6.32 25.40 2.41
C LYS A 98 -6.23 24.77 3.81
N ARG A 99 -5.41 23.72 3.96
CA ARG A 99 -5.19 23.05 5.25
C ARG A 99 -4.27 23.88 6.15
N LEU A 100 -4.55 23.82 7.46
CA LEU A 100 -3.70 24.40 8.50
C LEU A 100 -2.29 23.78 8.44
N PRO A 101 -1.22 24.56 8.70
CA PRO A 101 0.13 24.03 8.72
C PRO A 101 0.28 22.99 9.82
N VAL A 102 1.00 21.90 9.52
CA VAL A 102 1.29 20.85 10.49
C VAL A 102 2.21 21.41 11.57
N GLY A 103 1.75 21.38 12.83
CA GLY A 103 2.53 21.89 13.95
C GLY A 103 3.74 21.00 14.27
N ARG A 104 4.84 21.60 14.74
CA ARG A 104 6.08 20.88 15.14
C ARG A 104 5.89 19.82 16.23
N ARG A 105 4.79 19.86 16.98
CA ARG A 105 4.43 18.91 18.06
C ARG A 105 3.33 17.92 17.67
N GLY A 106 2.86 17.94 16.42
CA GLY A 106 1.87 16.98 15.94
C GLY A 106 2.50 15.59 15.79
N ASN A 107 1.73 14.54 16.08
CA ASN A 107 2.15 13.18 15.83
C ASN A 107 2.29 12.96 14.31
N PHE A 108 3.42 12.38 13.87
CA PHE A 108 3.64 12.05 12.46
C PHE A 108 2.59 11.07 11.92
N ILE A 109 2.22 10.08 12.75
CA ILE A 109 1.10 9.17 12.47
C ILE A 109 -0.15 9.78 13.13
N THR A 110 -1.09 10.24 12.30
CA THR A 110 -2.34 10.84 12.78
C THR A 110 -3.31 9.76 13.26
N ASN A 111 -4.31 10.14 14.06
CA ASN A 111 -5.34 9.19 14.49
C ASN A 111 -6.16 8.65 13.30
N ALA A 112 -6.34 9.46 12.25
CA ALA A 112 -6.95 9.02 10.99
C ALA A 112 -6.11 7.93 10.29
N MET A 113 -4.78 8.07 10.26
CA MET A 113 -3.88 7.03 9.76
C MET A 113 -4.01 5.74 10.57
N TRP A 114 -4.01 5.83 11.91
CA TRP A 114 -4.19 4.67 12.79
C TRP A 114 -5.52 3.95 12.56
N ARG A 115 -6.63 4.69 12.42
CA ARG A 115 -7.95 4.14 12.08
C ARG A 115 -7.89 3.36 10.75
N ASN A 116 -7.28 3.96 9.73
CA ASN A 116 -7.15 3.33 8.41
C ASN A 116 -6.28 2.06 8.48
N ILE A 117 -5.12 2.14 9.13
CA ILE A 117 -4.19 1.02 9.33
C ILE A 117 -4.88 -0.13 10.06
N LEU A 118 -5.52 0.14 11.21
CA LEU A 118 -6.15 -0.89 12.02
C LEU A 118 -7.35 -1.50 11.31
N GLY A 119 -8.20 -0.69 10.67
CA GLY A 119 -9.37 -1.19 9.97
C GLY A 119 -9.01 -2.06 8.75
N GLN A 120 -8.03 -1.64 7.95
CA GLN A 120 -7.50 -2.47 6.87
C GLN A 120 -6.82 -3.73 7.40
N SER A 121 -6.08 -3.62 8.51
CA SER A 121 -5.40 -4.77 9.09
C SER A 121 -6.37 -5.83 9.59
N VAL A 122 -7.44 -5.41 10.27
CA VAL A 122 -8.50 -6.30 10.74
C VAL A 122 -9.22 -6.96 9.55
N TYR A 123 -9.54 -6.19 8.50
CA TYR A 123 -10.15 -6.75 7.30
C TYR A 123 -9.29 -7.84 6.66
N GLN A 124 -8.03 -7.53 6.36
CA GLN A 124 -7.13 -8.48 5.70
C GLN A 124 -6.86 -9.71 6.59
N PHE A 125 -6.75 -9.51 7.90
CA PHE A 125 -6.63 -10.60 8.86
C PHE A 125 -7.85 -11.54 8.80
N ILE A 126 -9.07 -11.01 8.86
CA ILE A 126 -10.31 -11.81 8.80
C ILE A 126 -10.39 -12.60 7.49
N VAL A 127 -10.08 -11.94 6.37
CA VAL A 127 -10.07 -12.57 5.04
C VAL A 127 -9.08 -13.74 4.99
N ILE A 128 -7.84 -13.52 5.41
CA ILE A 128 -6.80 -14.57 5.34
C ILE A 128 -7.10 -15.68 6.33
N TRP A 129 -7.55 -15.34 7.54
CA TRP A 129 -7.97 -16.33 8.54
C TRP A 129 -9.14 -17.19 8.02
N PHE A 130 -10.12 -16.57 7.35
CA PHE A 130 -11.21 -17.31 6.71
C PHE A 130 -10.71 -18.25 5.63
N LEU A 131 -9.76 -17.82 4.78
CA LEU A 131 -9.14 -18.67 3.77
C LEU A 131 -8.33 -19.82 4.40
N GLN A 132 -7.59 -19.57 5.49
CA GLN A 132 -6.89 -20.64 6.20
C GLN A 132 -7.87 -21.67 6.80
N ALA A 133 -8.95 -21.20 7.42
CA ALA A 133 -9.89 -22.06 8.12
C ALA A 133 -10.82 -22.85 7.18
N LYS A 134 -11.33 -22.20 6.13
CA LYS A 134 -12.35 -22.77 5.23
C LYS A 134 -11.95 -22.87 3.77
N GLY A 135 -10.79 -22.34 3.36
CA GLY A 135 -10.36 -22.30 1.96
C GLY A 135 -10.31 -23.70 1.32
N LYS A 136 -9.86 -24.72 2.04
CA LYS A 136 -9.84 -26.11 1.52
C LYS A 136 -11.23 -26.60 1.13
N SER A 137 -12.22 -26.36 1.98
CA SER A 137 -13.61 -26.76 1.75
C SER A 137 -14.31 -25.90 0.70
N VAL A 138 -14.06 -24.58 0.69
CA VAL A 138 -14.67 -23.63 -0.25
C VAL A 138 -14.23 -23.91 -1.69
N PHE A 139 -12.98 -24.29 -1.89
CA PHE A 139 -12.42 -24.59 -3.21
C PHE A 139 -12.40 -26.08 -3.56
N GLY A 140 -12.97 -26.95 -2.71
CA GLY A 140 -13.01 -28.40 -2.95
C GLY A 140 -11.62 -29.02 -3.14
N LEU A 141 -10.62 -28.53 -2.39
CA LEU A 141 -9.23 -28.96 -2.52
C LEU A 141 -8.99 -30.26 -1.76
N ASP A 142 -9.33 -31.38 -2.39
CA ASP A 142 -9.05 -32.73 -1.87
C ASP A 142 -7.83 -33.32 -2.60
N GLY A 143 -6.65 -33.25 -1.96
CA GLY A 143 -5.42 -33.80 -2.53
C GLY A 143 -4.16 -33.54 -1.70
N PRO A 144 -3.05 -34.23 -2.00
CA PRO A 144 -1.76 -34.04 -1.32
C PRO A 144 -1.19 -32.62 -1.50
N ASP A 145 -1.44 -31.98 -2.64
CA ASP A 145 -1.00 -30.61 -2.93
C ASP A 145 -1.97 -29.51 -2.46
N SER A 146 -3.07 -29.89 -1.77
CA SER A 146 -4.11 -28.95 -1.32
C SER A 146 -3.58 -27.81 -0.45
N THR A 147 -2.56 -28.07 0.38
CA THR A 147 -1.95 -27.06 1.24
C THR A 147 -1.11 -26.06 0.44
N LEU A 148 -0.40 -26.52 -0.60
CA LEU A 148 0.40 -25.65 -1.46
C LEU A 148 -0.48 -24.75 -2.33
N MET A 149 -1.57 -25.31 -2.87
CA MET A 149 -2.58 -24.55 -3.61
C MET A 149 -3.24 -23.49 -2.73
N LEU A 150 -3.62 -23.85 -1.50
CA LEU A 150 -4.20 -22.90 -0.55
C LEU A 150 -3.23 -21.77 -0.19
N ASN A 151 -1.96 -22.10 0.09
CA ASN A 151 -0.95 -21.09 0.39
C ASN A 151 -0.70 -20.16 -0.80
N THR A 152 -0.73 -20.70 -2.03
CA THR A 152 -0.63 -19.87 -3.25
C THR A 152 -1.81 -18.92 -3.39
N LEU A 153 -3.03 -19.41 -3.12
CA LEU A 153 -4.23 -18.58 -3.13
C LEU A 153 -4.18 -17.48 -2.06
N ILE A 154 -3.76 -17.82 -0.84
CA ILE A 154 -3.59 -16.85 0.25
C ILE A 154 -2.56 -15.80 -0.15
N PHE A 155 -1.43 -16.21 -0.72
CA PHE A 155 -0.40 -15.30 -1.23
C PHE A 155 -0.95 -14.36 -2.32
N ASN A 156 -1.68 -14.90 -3.30
CA ASN A 156 -2.26 -14.10 -4.37
C ASN A 156 -3.31 -13.10 -3.84
N CYS A 157 -4.24 -13.56 -2.99
CA CYS A 157 -5.20 -12.71 -2.29
C CYS A 157 -4.50 -11.60 -1.50
N PHE A 158 -3.43 -11.94 -0.78
CA PHE A 158 -2.68 -10.99 0.02
C PHE A 158 -2.07 -9.89 -0.86
N VAL A 159 -1.40 -10.25 -1.96
CA VAL A 159 -0.83 -9.25 -2.89
C VAL A 159 -1.91 -8.35 -3.46
N PHE A 160 -3.04 -8.88 -3.91
CA PHE A 160 -4.13 -8.04 -4.42
C PHE A 160 -4.73 -7.14 -3.34
N CYS A 161 -4.96 -7.64 -2.12
CA CYS A 161 -5.36 -6.82 -0.99
C CYS A 161 -4.41 -5.64 -0.80
N GLN A 162 -3.10 -5.86 -0.97
CA GLN A 162 -2.16 -4.76 -0.84
C GLN A 162 -2.18 -3.79 -2.02
N VAL A 163 -2.32 -4.25 -3.26
CA VAL A 163 -2.49 -3.36 -4.43
C VAL A 163 -3.70 -2.44 -4.24
N PHE A 164 -4.82 -2.97 -3.77
CA PHE A 164 -6.00 -2.15 -3.50
C PHE A 164 -5.87 -1.28 -2.24
N ASN A 165 -5.09 -1.71 -1.26
CA ASN A 165 -4.73 -0.89 -0.10
C ASN A 165 -3.79 0.26 -0.48
N GLU A 166 -2.91 0.08 -1.46
CA GLU A 166 -2.05 1.13 -2.03
C GLU A 166 -2.90 2.25 -2.63
N ILE A 167 -3.87 1.85 -3.46
CA ILE A 167 -4.89 2.74 -4.01
C ILE A 167 -5.61 3.44 -2.85
N SER A 168 -6.16 2.70 -1.88
CA SER A 168 -6.88 3.28 -0.73
C SER A 168 -6.06 4.26 0.11
N SER A 169 -4.75 4.02 0.24
CA SER A 169 -3.82 4.84 1.03
C SER A 169 -3.38 6.12 0.31
N ARG A 170 -3.67 6.23 -0.98
CA ARG A 170 -3.48 7.44 -1.78
C ARG A 170 -4.21 8.63 -1.21
N GLU A 171 -5.35 8.45 -0.56
CA GLU A 171 -6.03 9.53 0.17
C GLU A 171 -6.31 9.08 1.61
N MET A 172 -5.86 9.84 2.61
CA MET A 172 -6.01 9.42 4.01
C MET A 172 -7.41 9.69 4.57
N GLU A 173 -8.06 10.77 4.13
CA GLU A 173 -9.34 11.23 4.65
C GLU A 173 -10.44 11.23 3.60
N GLU A 174 -10.09 11.42 2.33
CA GLU A 174 -11.07 11.49 1.25
C GLU A 174 -11.52 10.10 0.79
N ILE A 175 -12.82 10.02 0.47
CA ILE A 175 -13.49 8.81 -0.01
C ILE A 175 -13.23 8.60 -1.51
N ASP A 176 -13.01 9.68 -2.27
CA ASP A 176 -12.81 9.66 -3.72
C ASP A 176 -11.39 9.24 -4.11
N VAL A 177 -11.04 7.99 -3.81
CA VAL A 177 -9.70 7.43 -4.05
C VAL A 177 -9.36 7.34 -5.54
N PHE A 178 -10.37 7.17 -6.40
CA PHE A 178 -10.20 7.01 -7.86
C PHE A 178 -9.92 8.31 -8.60
N LYS A 179 -10.19 9.46 -7.97
CA LYS A 179 -10.07 10.77 -8.62
C LYS A 179 -8.61 11.09 -8.90
N GLY A 180 -8.26 11.27 -10.18
CA GLY A 180 -6.91 11.64 -10.60
C GLY A 180 -5.86 10.53 -10.51
N ILE A 181 -6.26 9.24 -10.42
CA ILE A 181 -5.29 8.12 -10.46
C ILE A 181 -4.52 8.12 -11.78
N LEU A 182 -5.22 8.39 -12.89
CA LEU A 182 -4.63 8.40 -14.23
C LEU A 182 -3.71 9.60 -14.49
N ASP A 183 -3.79 10.64 -13.66
CA ASP A 183 -2.91 11.81 -13.80
C ASP A 183 -1.49 11.51 -13.32
N ASN A 184 -1.31 10.50 -12.44
CA ASN A 184 0.00 10.02 -12.04
C ASN A 184 0.39 8.77 -12.85
N TYR A 185 1.04 8.97 -13.99
CA TYR A 185 1.54 7.87 -14.83
C TYR A 185 2.46 6.91 -14.07
N VAL A 186 3.28 7.41 -13.14
CA VAL A 186 4.19 6.57 -12.34
C VAL A 186 3.39 5.59 -11.48
N PHE A 187 2.31 6.05 -10.87
CA PHE A 187 1.41 5.22 -10.08
C PHE A 187 0.74 4.11 -10.92
N VAL A 188 0.23 4.47 -12.11
CA VAL A 188 -0.38 3.49 -13.03
C VAL A 188 0.62 2.45 -13.51
N VAL A 189 1.85 2.87 -13.85
CA VAL A 189 2.91 1.96 -14.27
C VAL A 189 3.31 1.02 -13.14
N VAL A 190 3.43 1.51 -11.90
CA VAL A 190 3.77 0.68 -10.74
C VAL A 190 2.71 -0.38 -10.50
N ILE A 191 1.42 -0.02 -10.47
CA ILE A 191 0.34 -1.00 -10.29
C ILE A 191 0.35 -2.03 -11.43
N GLY A 192 0.49 -1.58 -12.67
CA GLY A 192 0.57 -2.46 -13.84
C GLY A 192 1.76 -3.43 -13.75
N ALA A 193 2.93 -2.93 -13.36
CA ALA A 193 4.13 -3.73 -13.16
C ALA A 193 3.95 -4.75 -12.03
N THR A 194 3.36 -4.36 -10.90
CA THR A 194 3.09 -5.26 -9.76
C THR A 194 2.17 -6.41 -10.17
N VAL A 195 1.07 -6.13 -10.87
CA VAL A 195 0.16 -7.17 -11.37
C VAL A 195 0.85 -8.08 -12.39
N PHE A 196 1.61 -7.50 -13.32
CA PHE A 196 2.36 -8.25 -14.33
C PHE A 196 3.37 -9.22 -13.70
N PHE A 197 4.19 -8.73 -12.77
CA PHE A 197 5.15 -9.57 -12.05
C PHE A 197 4.49 -10.60 -11.16
N GLN A 198 3.32 -10.29 -10.57
CA GLN A 198 2.57 -11.26 -9.78
C GLN A 198 2.08 -12.44 -10.64
N ILE A 199 1.64 -12.17 -11.87
CA ILE A 199 1.29 -13.23 -12.84
C ILE A 199 2.52 -14.08 -13.16
N ILE A 200 3.68 -13.44 -13.41
CA ILE A 200 4.93 -14.16 -13.68
C ILE A 200 5.29 -15.10 -12.53
N ILE A 201 5.21 -14.62 -11.29
CA ILE A 201 5.61 -15.43 -10.13
C ILE A 201 4.72 -16.66 -9.95
N ILE A 202 3.42 -16.50 -10.16
CA ILE A 202 2.45 -17.59 -9.91
C ILE A 202 2.47 -18.62 -11.03
N GLU A 203 2.53 -18.18 -12.29
CA GLU A 203 2.42 -19.08 -13.45
C GLU A 203 3.77 -19.69 -13.84
N PHE A 204 4.88 -18.97 -13.68
CA PHE A 204 6.18 -19.38 -14.23
C PHE A 204 7.27 -19.67 -13.17
N LEU A 205 7.20 -19.10 -11.97
CA LEU A 205 8.24 -19.27 -10.92
C LEU A 205 7.79 -20.19 -9.76
N GLY A 206 6.90 -21.15 -10.03
CA GLY A 206 6.35 -22.08 -9.03
C GLY A 206 7.38 -22.76 -8.12
N THR A 207 8.48 -23.23 -8.71
CA THR A 207 9.57 -23.92 -7.98
C THR A 207 10.38 -23.00 -7.07
N PHE A 208 10.52 -21.72 -7.42
CA PHE A 208 11.26 -20.74 -6.63
C PHE A 208 10.40 -20.12 -5.53
N ALA A 209 9.14 -19.82 -5.85
CA ALA A 209 8.22 -19.13 -4.95
C ALA A 209 7.36 -20.09 -4.09
N SER A 210 7.51 -21.40 -4.26
CA SER A 210 6.64 -22.44 -3.69
C SER A 210 5.17 -22.14 -3.99
N THR A 211 4.88 -21.88 -5.27
CA THR A 211 3.54 -21.57 -5.78
C THR A 211 3.08 -22.62 -6.79
N THR A 212 1.76 -22.72 -6.95
CA THR A 212 1.11 -23.55 -7.99
C THR A 212 0.32 -22.68 -8.94
N PRO A 213 0.28 -22.98 -10.25
CA PRO A 213 -0.54 -22.24 -11.20
C PRO A 213 -1.99 -22.17 -10.73
N LEU A 214 -2.55 -20.96 -10.74
CA LEU A 214 -3.91 -20.72 -10.26
C LEU A 214 -4.91 -20.78 -11.41
N THR A 215 -6.09 -21.30 -11.13
CA THR A 215 -7.20 -21.25 -12.10
C THR A 215 -7.72 -19.83 -12.25
N ILE A 216 -8.34 -19.53 -13.40
CA ILE A 216 -8.96 -18.21 -13.66
C ILE A 216 -9.99 -17.86 -12.56
N VAL A 217 -10.73 -18.84 -12.04
CA VAL A 217 -11.69 -18.63 -10.95
C VAL A 217 -11.01 -18.17 -9.67
N GLN A 218 -9.87 -18.76 -9.31
CA GLN A 218 -9.07 -18.37 -8.16
C GLN A 218 -8.49 -16.96 -8.33
N TRP A 219 -7.98 -16.63 -9.53
CA TRP A 219 -7.52 -15.28 -9.85
C TRP A 219 -8.63 -14.22 -9.69
N ILE A 220 -9.80 -14.46 -10.28
CA ILE A 220 -10.95 -13.54 -10.17
C ILE A 220 -11.37 -13.38 -8.71
N PHE A 221 -11.41 -14.49 -7.96
CA PHE A 221 -11.76 -14.45 -6.55
C PHE A 221 -10.78 -13.59 -5.73
N SER A 222 -9.48 -13.74 -5.95
CA SER A 222 -8.45 -12.95 -5.28
C SER A 222 -8.56 -11.45 -5.61
N ILE A 223 -8.86 -11.11 -6.87
CA ILE A 223 -9.10 -9.73 -7.29
C ILE A 223 -10.35 -9.16 -6.59
N ILE A 224 -11.44 -9.92 -6.53
CA ILE A 224 -12.69 -9.49 -5.87
C ILE A 224 -12.45 -9.24 -4.38
N ILE A 225 -11.76 -10.15 -3.70
CA ILE A 225 -11.40 -9.97 -2.28
C ILE A 225 -10.58 -8.70 -2.08
N GLY A 226 -9.58 -8.48 -2.93
CA GLY A 226 -8.79 -7.25 -2.85
C GLY A 226 -9.67 -6.01 -3.07
N PHE A 227 -10.54 -6.04 -4.07
CA PHE A 227 -11.45 -4.94 -4.41
C PHE A 227 -12.41 -4.62 -3.26
N LEU A 228 -12.94 -5.63 -2.56
CA LEU A 228 -13.81 -5.45 -1.38
C LEU A 228 -13.12 -4.72 -0.22
N GLY A 229 -11.79 -4.70 -0.18
CA GLY A 229 -11.03 -3.89 0.78
C GLY A 229 -11.23 -2.39 0.60
N MET A 230 -11.51 -1.91 -0.62
CA MET A 230 -11.68 -0.48 -0.90
C MET A 230 -12.99 0.11 -0.36
N PRO A 231 -14.19 -0.49 -0.57
CA PRO A 231 -15.41 -0.02 0.09
C PRO A 231 -15.29 0.00 1.61
N ILE A 232 -14.59 -0.97 2.19
CA ILE A 232 -14.34 -1.02 3.64
C ILE A 232 -13.42 0.13 4.05
N ALA A 233 -12.37 0.42 3.28
CA ALA A 233 -11.53 1.61 3.49
C ALA A 233 -12.35 2.90 3.47
N ALA A 234 -13.23 3.04 2.48
CA ALA A 234 -14.12 4.18 2.34
C ALA A 234 -15.08 4.31 3.54
N GLY A 235 -15.68 3.22 3.99
CA GLY A 235 -16.54 3.20 5.18
C GLY A 235 -15.78 3.57 6.46
N LEU A 236 -14.55 3.09 6.63
CA LEU A 236 -13.69 3.46 7.76
C LEU A 236 -13.38 4.96 7.76
N LYS A 237 -13.15 5.55 6.59
CA LYS A 237 -12.88 6.99 6.46
C LYS A 237 -14.05 7.88 6.88
N MET A 238 -15.30 7.38 6.80
CA MET A 238 -16.50 8.10 7.25
C MET A 238 -16.63 8.22 8.77
N ILE A 239 -15.93 7.39 9.56
CA ILE A 239 -16.01 7.41 11.02
C ILE A 239 -15.17 8.58 11.54
N PRO A 240 -15.74 9.62 12.18
CA PRO A 240 -14.97 10.75 12.68
C PRO A 240 -14.02 10.30 13.81
N VAL A 241 -12.82 10.90 13.86
CA VAL A 241 -11.76 10.63 14.84
C VAL A 241 -11.28 11.91 15.46
#